data_AF-A0A5D0TPQ7-F1
#
_entry.id   AF-A0A5D0TPQ7-F1
#
_cell.length_a   1.000
_cell.length_b   1.000
_cell.length_c   1.000
_cell.angle_alpha   90.00
_cell.angle_beta   90.00
_cell.angle_gamma   90.00
#
_symmetry.space_group_name_H-M   'P 1'
#
loop_
_entity.id
_entity.type
_entity.pdbx_description
1 polymer ?
#
loop_
_entity_poly.entity_id
_entity_poly.type
_entity_poly.pdbx_seq_one_letter_code
_entity_poly.pdbx_strand_id
1 'polypeptide(L)'
;TVRREQWRLITSLTDHARYPARELVDLYHERWQAETTYYSIKATMLNGRVLRSHSIPGIEQEVYALLTAYQALIRAAADAASTQPGMDMDRISFTILIETAVDTITTASAILPDGPADLLGAIGQAALANLLPARRRPRVKARTRKNPTSKYSPNTGQHPTTTQTYSFHAEITLFEKGLASRPRR
;
A
#
# COMPACT_ATOMS: atom_id res chain seq x y z
N THR A 1 -12.21 -22.33 11.04
CA THR A 1 -10.93 -23.07 11.12
C THR A 1 -9.90 -22.19 11.81
N VAL A 2 -9.27 -22.65 12.88
CA VAL A 2 -8.21 -21.89 13.58
C VAL A 2 -6.87 -22.23 12.96
N ARG A 3 -6.14 -21.21 12.48
CA ARG A 3 -4.79 -21.34 11.92
C ARG A 3 -3.81 -20.70 12.88
N ARG A 4 -2.77 -21.42 13.31
CA ARG A 4 -1.67 -20.89 14.12
C ARG A 4 -0.41 -20.83 13.26
N GLU A 5 0.25 -19.69 13.25
CA GLU A 5 1.55 -19.50 12.60
C GLU A 5 2.52 -18.84 13.57
N GLN A 6 3.78 -19.26 13.53
CA GLN A 6 4.85 -18.58 14.26
C GLN A 6 5.58 -17.63 13.31
N TRP A 7 5.63 -16.35 13.66
CA TRP A 7 6.42 -15.35 12.95
C TRP A 7 7.58 -14.86 13.83
N ARG A 8 8.68 -14.48 13.18
CA ARG A 8 9.83 -13.86 13.84
C ARG A 8 10.19 -12.61 13.06
N LEU A 9 10.13 -11.47 13.73
CA LEU A 9 10.56 -10.20 13.18
C LEU A 9 11.98 -9.92 13.69
N ILE A 10 12.86 -9.51 12.79
CA ILE A 10 14.20 -9.02 13.12
C ILE A 10 14.18 -7.52 12.86
N THR A 11 14.60 -6.73 13.83
CA THR A 11 14.60 -5.27 13.77
C THR A 11 15.91 -4.72 14.32
N SER A 12 16.34 -3.57 13.82
CA SER A 12 17.43 -2.77 14.39
C SER A 12 16.97 -1.86 15.53
N LEU A 13 15.66 -1.81 15.81
CA LEU A 13 15.09 -1.08 16.93
C LEU A 13 15.25 -1.92 18.22
N THR A 14 16.26 -1.60 19.02
CA THR A 14 16.68 -2.40 20.18
C THR A 14 16.00 -2.02 21.49
N ASP A 15 15.45 -0.81 21.59
CA ASP A 15 14.74 -0.33 22.78
C ASP A 15 13.26 -0.75 22.72
N HIS A 16 12.92 -1.83 23.43
CA HIS A 16 11.56 -2.38 23.44
C HIS A 16 10.56 -1.53 24.24
N ALA A 17 11.03 -0.60 25.08
CA ALA A 17 10.17 0.32 25.81
C ALA A 17 9.76 1.50 24.92
N ARG A 18 10.69 1.99 24.10
CA ARG A 18 10.44 3.03 23.09
C ARG A 18 9.77 2.51 21.82
N TYR A 19 10.03 1.26 21.45
CA TYR A 19 9.47 0.61 20.25
C TYR A 19 8.76 -0.68 20.65
N PRO A 20 7.53 -0.58 21.20
CA PRO A 20 6.78 -1.75 21.65
C PRO A 20 6.59 -2.76 20.51
N ALA A 21 6.83 -4.04 20.80
CA ALA A 21 6.75 -5.08 19.78
C ALA A 21 5.36 -5.19 19.11
N ARG A 22 4.28 -4.77 19.79
CA ARG A 22 2.94 -4.68 19.20
C ARG A 22 2.89 -3.67 18.04
N GLU A 23 3.49 -2.49 18.22
CA GLU A 23 3.55 -1.47 17.17
C GLU A 23 4.41 -1.94 15.98
N LEU A 24 5.50 -2.67 16.26
CA LEU A 24 6.32 -3.27 15.19
C LEU A 24 5.56 -4.34 14.40
N VAL A 25 4.74 -5.16 15.07
CA VAL A 25 3.89 -6.14 14.40
C VAL A 25 2.84 -5.43 13.54
N ASP A 26 2.15 -4.42 14.09
CA ASP A 26 1.15 -3.63 13.36
C ASP A 26 1.78 -2.96 12.11
N LEU A 27 2.95 -2.31 12.25
CA LEU A 27 3.71 -1.74 11.13
C LEU A 27 4.18 -2.79 10.11
N TYR A 28 4.62 -3.97 10.57
CA TYR A 28 5.04 -5.04 9.66
C TYR A 28 3.85 -5.55 8.83
N HIS A 29 2.64 -5.51 9.37
CA HIS A 29 1.43 -5.82 8.61
C HIS A 29 1.14 -4.77 7.53
N GLU A 30 1.44 -3.50 7.78
CA GLU A 30 1.37 -2.43 6.79
C GLU A 30 2.41 -2.56 5.68
N ARG A 31 3.45 -3.40 5.82
CA ARG A 31 4.38 -3.67 4.70
C ARG A 31 3.66 -4.18 3.43
N TRP A 32 2.49 -4.80 3.58
CA TRP A 32 1.65 -5.18 2.43
C TRP A 32 1.18 -3.97 1.61
N GLN A 33 1.24 -2.74 2.12
CA GLN A 33 0.96 -1.53 1.33
C GLN A 33 1.87 -1.39 0.11
N ALA A 34 3.11 -1.90 0.18
CA ALA A 34 3.98 -1.92 -0.99
C ALA A 34 3.37 -2.71 -2.16
N GLU A 35 2.58 -3.75 -1.89
CA GLU A 35 1.83 -4.47 -2.93
C GLU A 35 0.67 -3.63 -3.49
N THR A 36 0.01 -2.85 -2.64
CA THR A 36 -1.00 -1.87 -3.08
C THR A 36 -0.36 -0.86 -4.04
N THR A 37 0.85 -0.35 -3.75
CA THR A 37 1.60 0.52 -4.67
C THR A 37 1.84 -0.14 -6.02
N TYR A 38 2.30 -1.39 -6.05
CA TYR A 38 2.48 -2.10 -7.31
C TYR A 38 1.17 -2.30 -8.07
N TYR A 39 0.07 -2.57 -7.36
CA TYR A 39 -1.26 -2.69 -7.96
C TYR A 39 -1.75 -1.35 -8.53
N SER A 40 -1.56 -0.24 -7.82
CA SER A 40 -1.89 1.11 -8.28
C SER A 40 -1.18 1.42 -9.60
N ILE A 41 0.13 1.18 -9.69
CA ILE A 41 0.90 1.48 -10.90
C ILE A 41 0.56 0.50 -12.03
N LYS A 42 0.60 -0.81 -11.77
CA LYS A 42 0.50 -1.83 -12.83
C LYS A 42 -0.91 -2.11 -13.31
N ALA A 43 -1.91 -1.93 -12.45
CA ALA A 43 -3.30 -2.23 -12.78
C ALA A 43 -4.12 -0.95 -12.92
N THR A 44 -4.11 -0.10 -11.89
CA THR A 44 -5.03 1.06 -11.84
C THR A 44 -4.63 2.15 -12.84
N MET A 45 -3.38 2.61 -12.82
CA MET A 45 -2.89 3.66 -13.74
C MET A 45 -2.81 3.18 -15.19
N LEU A 46 -2.31 1.96 -15.39
CA LEU A 46 -2.24 1.38 -16.73
C LEU A 46 -3.62 1.06 -17.30
N ASN A 47 -4.61 0.75 -16.46
CA ASN A 47 -5.99 0.45 -16.87
C ASN A 47 -6.05 -0.57 -18.03
N GLY A 48 -5.34 -1.69 -17.87
CA GLY A 48 -5.25 -2.76 -18.87
C GLY A 48 -4.32 -2.46 -20.07
N ARG A 49 -3.70 -1.28 -20.14
CA ARG A 49 -2.72 -0.94 -21.18
C ARG A 49 -1.34 -1.54 -20.85
N VAL A 50 -0.56 -1.77 -21.89
CA VAL A 50 0.86 -2.16 -21.80
C VAL A 50 1.75 -1.00 -22.23
N LEU A 51 3.02 -1.06 -21.82
CA LEU A 51 4.05 -0.14 -22.30
C LEU A 51 4.21 -0.29 -23.81
N ARG A 52 4.42 0.83 -24.52
CA ARG A 52 4.34 0.88 -25.99
C ARG A 52 5.69 1.00 -26.69
N SER A 53 6.71 1.47 -25.98
CA SER A 53 8.05 1.66 -26.54
C SER A 53 8.69 0.34 -26.92
N HIS A 54 9.34 0.32 -28.09
CA HIS A 54 10.08 -0.84 -28.60
C HIS A 54 11.60 -0.73 -28.37
N SER A 55 12.04 0.19 -27.52
CA SER A 55 13.45 0.40 -27.15
C SER A 55 13.61 0.47 -25.63
N ILE A 56 14.77 0.04 -25.11
CA ILE A 56 15.07 0.10 -23.68
C ILE A 56 14.94 1.54 -23.15
N PRO A 57 15.52 2.58 -23.79
CA PRO A 57 15.39 3.95 -23.29
C PRO A 57 13.93 4.45 -23.28
N GLY A 58 13.12 4.07 -24.28
CA GLY A 58 11.70 4.46 -24.31
C GLY A 58 10.88 3.76 -23.21
N ILE A 59 11.17 2.50 -22.93
CA ILE A 59 10.55 1.79 -21.80
C ILE A 59 10.94 2.41 -20.47
N GLU A 60 12.20 2.79 -20.27
CA GLU A 60 12.64 3.51 -19.08
C GLU A 60 11.87 4.82 -18.91
N GLN A 61 11.75 5.61 -20.00
CA GLN A 61 10.98 6.85 -19.98
C GLN A 61 9.52 6.63 -19.58
N GLU A 62 8.84 5.64 -20.15
CA GLU A 62 7.44 5.32 -19.79
C GLU A 62 7.30 4.90 -18.33
N VAL A 63 8.24 4.09 -17.82
CA VAL A 63 8.26 3.68 -16.41
C VAL A 63 8.46 4.89 -15.50
N TYR A 64 9.41 5.77 -15.79
CA TYR A 64 9.64 6.98 -15.00
C TYR A 64 8.45 7.94 -15.08
N ALA A 65 7.77 8.05 -16.22
CA ALA A 65 6.56 8.84 -16.34
C ALA A 65 5.44 8.32 -15.42
N LEU A 66 5.22 6.99 -15.39
CA LEU A 66 4.26 6.37 -14.48
C LEU A 66 4.64 6.58 -13.00
N LEU A 67 5.91 6.40 -12.65
CA LEU A 67 6.39 6.62 -11.27
C LEU A 67 6.25 8.09 -10.85
N THR A 68 6.50 9.02 -11.75
CA THR A 68 6.38 10.46 -11.50
C THR A 68 4.91 10.84 -11.27
N ALA A 69 4.01 10.37 -12.13
CA ALA A 69 2.57 10.60 -11.98
C ALA A 69 2.05 9.98 -10.67
N TYR A 70 2.47 8.75 -10.33
CA TYR A 70 2.16 8.13 -9.04
C TYR A 70 2.62 9.01 -7.88
N GLN A 71 3.89 9.46 -7.88
CA GLN A 71 4.43 10.27 -6.79
C GLN A 71 3.78 11.65 -6.68
N ALA A 72 3.36 12.26 -7.79
CA ALA A 72 2.59 13.50 -7.75
C ALA A 72 1.25 13.32 -7.03
N LEU A 73 0.54 12.22 -7.30
CA LEU A 73 -0.72 11.88 -6.60
C LEU A 73 -0.49 11.57 -5.11
N ILE A 74 0.57 10.83 -4.77
CA ILE A 74 0.94 10.59 -3.37
C ILE A 74 1.31 11.89 -2.66
N ARG A 75 1.94 12.84 -3.36
CA ARG A 75 2.23 14.15 -2.79
C ARG A 75 0.96 14.93 -2.50
N ALA A 76 0.01 14.98 -3.44
CA ALA A 76 -1.29 15.61 -3.22
C ALA A 76 -2.05 14.97 -2.05
N ALA A 77 -1.96 13.64 -1.90
CA ALA A 77 -2.53 12.94 -0.75
C ALA A 77 -1.86 13.33 0.57
N ALA A 78 -0.52 13.44 0.59
CA ALA A 78 0.22 13.86 1.77
C ALA A 78 -0.10 15.30 2.16
N ASP A 79 -0.19 16.21 1.18
CA ASP A 79 -0.58 17.59 1.39
C ASP A 79 -2.02 17.65 1.95
N ALA A 80 -2.96 16.85 1.41
CA ALA A 80 -4.31 16.73 1.96
C ALA A 80 -4.35 16.20 3.39
N ALA A 81 -3.61 15.13 3.69
CA ALA A 81 -3.54 14.57 5.04
C ALA A 81 -2.94 15.58 6.05
N SER A 82 -1.98 16.41 5.61
CA SER A 82 -1.34 17.41 6.48
C SER A 82 -2.30 18.51 6.97
N THR A 83 -3.43 18.71 6.28
CA THR A 83 -4.46 19.67 6.70
C THR A 83 -5.27 19.22 7.93
N GLN A 84 -5.22 17.93 8.30
CA GLN A 84 -5.98 17.36 9.40
C GLN A 84 -5.06 16.61 10.37
N PRO A 85 -4.82 17.14 11.59
CA PRO A 85 -3.99 16.48 12.59
C PRO A 85 -4.50 15.07 12.92
N GLY A 86 -3.60 14.09 12.87
CA GLY A 86 -3.93 12.68 13.16
C GLY A 86 -4.67 11.95 12.04
N MET A 87 -4.81 12.54 10.85
CA MET A 87 -5.31 11.82 9.68
C MET A 87 -4.34 10.73 9.27
N ASP A 88 -4.85 9.50 9.19
CA ASP A 88 -4.13 8.40 8.60
C ASP A 88 -4.19 8.47 7.07
N MET A 89 -3.03 8.52 6.41
CA MET A 89 -2.90 8.56 4.95
C MET A 89 -3.51 7.32 4.29
N ASP A 90 -3.58 6.19 4.99
CA ASP A 90 -4.24 4.96 4.51
C ASP A 90 -5.74 5.14 4.24
N ARG A 91 -6.34 6.23 4.74
CA ARG A 91 -7.74 6.59 4.45
C ARG A 91 -7.93 7.23 3.09
N ILE A 92 -6.86 7.69 2.43
CA ILE A 92 -6.96 8.34 1.13
C ILE A 92 -7.03 7.28 0.04
N SER A 93 -8.11 7.31 -0.74
CA SER A 93 -8.30 6.40 -1.87
C SER A 93 -7.46 6.81 -3.08
N PHE A 94 -6.52 5.96 -3.50
CA PHE A 94 -5.73 6.20 -4.72
C PHE A 94 -6.62 6.31 -5.98
N THR A 95 -7.73 5.57 -6.03
CA THR A 95 -8.70 5.65 -7.13
C THR A 95 -9.32 7.03 -7.24
N ILE A 96 -9.71 7.63 -6.11
CA ILE A 96 -10.25 9.00 -6.09
C ILE A 96 -9.20 10.01 -6.57
N LEU A 97 -7.94 9.85 -6.14
CA LEU A 97 -6.85 10.74 -6.57
C LEU A 97 -6.67 10.71 -8.09
N ILE A 98 -6.57 9.51 -8.68
CA ILE A 98 -6.32 9.38 -10.12
C ILE A 98 -7.53 9.78 -10.96
N GLU A 99 -8.75 9.42 -10.56
CA GLU A 99 -9.98 9.80 -11.28
C GLU A 99 -10.14 11.32 -11.26
N THR A 100 -9.96 11.96 -10.11
CA THR A 100 -10.03 13.43 -10.00
C THR A 100 -8.93 14.10 -10.85
N ALA A 101 -7.71 13.55 -10.87
CA ALA A 101 -6.63 14.11 -11.69
C ALA A 101 -6.89 13.94 -13.20
N VAL A 102 -7.52 12.84 -13.62
CA VAL A 102 -7.95 12.66 -15.02
C VAL A 102 -9.05 13.65 -15.38
N ASP A 103 -10.00 13.87 -14.47
CA ASP A 103 -11.11 14.80 -14.67
C ASP A 103 -10.63 16.24 -14.78
N THR A 104 -9.67 16.67 -13.94
CA THR A 104 -9.13 18.04 -14.02
C THR A 104 -8.43 18.29 -15.35
N ILE A 105 -7.68 17.31 -15.87
CA ILE A 105 -7.03 17.38 -17.19
C ILE A 105 -8.08 17.39 -18.31
N THR A 106 -9.07 16.51 -18.23
CA THR A 106 -10.09 16.31 -19.28
C THR A 106 -11.01 17.52 -19.42
N THR A 107 -11.41 18.10 -18.30
CA THR A 107 -12.26 19.30 -18.24
C THR A 107 -11.47 20.60 -18.38
N ALA A 108 -10.13 20.51 -18.41
CA ALA A 108 -9.21 21.63 -18.36
C ALA A 108 -9.47 22.59 -17.17
N SER A 109 -10.00 22.06 -16.07
CA SER A 109 -10.30 22.83 -14.86
C SER A 109 -9.07 23.01 -13.97
N ALA A 110 -9.00 24.14 -13.27
CA ALA A 110 -7.96 24.41 -12.26
C ALA A 110 -6.51 24.26 -12.77
N ILE A 111 -6.28 24.46 -14.08
CA ILE A 111 -4.94 24.45 -14.69
C ILE A 111 -4.13 25.66 -14.26
N LEU A 112 -4.78 26.83 -14.21
CA LEU A 112 -4.20 28.08 -13.74
C LEU A 112 -4.83 28.43 -12.40
N PRO A 113 -4.04 28.87 -11.41
CA PRO A 113 -4.60 29.30 -10.14
C PRO A 113 -5.22 30.70 -10.30
N ASP A 114 -6.48 30.84 -9.89
CA ASP A 114 -7.18 32.15 -9.85
C ASP A 114 -6.76 33.01 -8.63
N GLY A 115 -5.82 32.53 -7.82
CA GLY A 115 -5.37 33.13 -6.57
C GLY A 115 -4.11 32.46 -6.01
N PRO A 116 -3.75 32.67 -4.73
CA PRO A 116 -2.64 31.96 -4.12
C PRO A 116 -2.85 30.44 -4.20
N ALA A 117 -1.79 29.71 -4.55
CA ALA A 117 -1.85 28.27 -4.70
C ALA A 117 -2.18 27.59 -3.36
N ASP A 118 -3.36 26.97 -3.29
CA ASP A 118 -3.73 26.06 -2.21
C ASP A 118 -3.09 24.69 -2.47
N LEU A 119 -2.43 24.13 -1.45
CA LEU A 119 -1.81 22.80 -1.51
C LEU A 119 -2.85 21.68 -1.62
N LEU A 120 -4.08 21.92 -1.16
CA LEU A 120 -5.13 20.92 -1.18
C LEU A 120 -5.68 20.75 -2.60
N GLY A 121 -6.05 21.84 -3.27
CA GLY A 121 -6.55 21.84 -4.64
C GLY A 121 -7.76 20.92 -4.87
N ALA A 122 -8.16 20.71 -6.13
CA ALA A 122 -9.32 19.86 -6.44
C ALA A 122 -9.10 18.39 -6.03
N ILE A 123 -7.89 17.86 -6.24
CA ILE A 123 -7.54 16.46 -5.94
C ILE A 123 -7.59 16.20 -4.43
N GLY A 124 -6.99 17.06 -3.61
CA GLY A 124 -6.99 16.91 -2.16
C GLY A 124 -8.37 17.11 -1.54
N GLN A 125 -9.16 18.06 -2.05
CA GLN A 125 -10.56 18.23 -1.62
C GLN A 125 -11.39 16.97 -1.89
N ALA A 126 -11.28 16.40 -3.11
CA ALA A 126 -11.98 15.16 -3.45
C ALA A 126 -11.54 13.98 -2.57
N ALA A 127 -10.23 13.89 -2.26
CA ALA A 127 -9.70 12.87 -1.36
C ALA A 127 -10.28 12.98 0.06
N LEU A 128 -10.35 14.19 0.63
CA LEU A 128 -10.91 14.43 1.96
C LEU A 128 -12.43 14.21 2.02
N ALA A 129 -13.14 14.48 0.92
CA ALA A 129 -14.57 14.23 0.83
C ALA A 129 -14.92 12.73 0.73
N ASN A 130 -13.97 11.89 0.29
CA ASN A 130 -14.19 10.46 0.00
C ASN A 130 -13.24 9.55 0.77
N LEU A 131 -13.02 9.86 2.04
CA LEU A 131 -12.14 9.05 2.90
C LEU A 131 -12.66 7.62 3.06
N LEU A 132 -11.75 6.66 2.95
CA LEU A 132 -12.01 5.27 3.28
C LEU A 132 -12.34 5.13 4.78
N PRO A 133 -13.04 4.06 5.17
CA PRO A 133 -13.34 3.77 6.57
C PRO A 133 -12.07 3.74 7.42
N ALA A 134 -12.12 4.35 8.60
CA ALA A 134 -10.96 4.48 9.50
C ALA A 134 -10.36 3.13 9.96
N ARG A 135 -11.15 2.05 9.92
CA ARG A 135 -10.66 0.69 10.18
C ARG A 135 -10.43 -0.04 8.88
N ARG A 136 -9.17 -0.06 8.44
CA ARG A 136 -8.77 -0.90 7.32
C ARG A 136 -8.79 -2.37 7.72
N ARG A 137 -9.47 -3.21 6.94
CA ARG A 137 -9.50 -4.65 7.20
C ARG A 137 -8.12 -5.24 6.92
N PRO A 138 -7.53 -6.01 7.85
CA PRO A 138 -6.26 -6.69 7.60
C PRO A 138 -6.39 -7.59 6.37
N ARG A 139 -5.55 -7.39 5.36
CA ARG A 139 -5.49 -8.27 4.19
C ARG A 139 -4.69 -9.53 4.56
N VAL A 140 -5.35 -10.46 5.24
CA VAL A 140 -4.76 -11.75 5.58
C VAL A 140 -5.10 -12.74 4.48
N LYS A 141 -4.11 -13.10 3.66
CA LYS A 141 -4.19 -14.29 2.81
C LYS A 141 -3.21 -15.34 3.32
N ALA A 142 -3.63 -16.60 3.27
CA ALA A 142 -2.72 -17.71 3.56
C ALA A 142 -1.52 -17.62 2.60
N ARG A 143 -0.31 -17.46 3.15
CA ARG A 143 0.89 -17.36 2.34
C ARG A 143 1.10 -18.68 1.61
N THR A 144 1.04 -18.65 0.29
CA THR A 144 1.30 -19.82 -0.56
C THR A 144 2.74 -19.75 -1.04
N ARG A 145 3.50 -20.84 -0.96
CA ARG A 145 4.82 -20.89 -1.60
C ARG A 145 4.62 -20.88 -3.11
N LYS A 146 5.32 -19.98 -3.80
CA LYS A 146 5.36 -20.00 -5.26
C LYS A 146 5.94 -21.35 -5.68
N ASN A 147 5.16 -22.12 -6.44
CA ASN A 147 5.63 -23.39 -6.98
C ASN A 147 6.53 -23.11 -8.20
N PRO A 148 7.83 -23.44 -8.18
CA PRO A 148 8.71 -23.16 -9.31
C PRO A 148 8.39 -24.03 -10.54
N THR A 149 7.75 -25.18 -10.36
CA THR A 149 7.46 -26.13 -11.46
C THR A 149 6.08 -25.95 -12.09
N SER A 150 5.22 -25.07 -11.55
CA SER A 150 3.91 -24.77 -12.13
C SER A 150 3.70 -23.27 -12.23
N LYS A 151 3.34 -22.80 -13.44
CA LYS A 151 2.93 -21.41 -13.68
C LYS A 151 1.67 -21.04 -12.88
N TYR A 152 0.81 -22.03 -12.60
CA TYR A 152 -0.40 -21.85 -11.81
C TYR A 152 -0.15 -22.26 -10.36
N SER A 153 -0.48 -21.38 -9.43
CA SER A 153 -0.45 -21.75 -8.01
C SER A 153 -1.51 -22.83 -7.77
N PRO A 154 -1.27 -23.82 -6.89
CA PRO A 154 -2.25 -24.85 -6.57
C PRO A 154 -3.60 -24.29 -6.08
N ASN A 155 -3.62 -23.03 -5.64
CA ASN A 155 -4.81 -22.32 -5.16
C ASN A 155 -5.43 -21.37 -6.21
N THR A 156 -5.10 -21.51 -7.50
CA THR A 156 -5.68 -20.68 -8.58
C THR A 156 -7.20 -20.89 -8.62
N GLY A 157 -7.99 -19.82 -8.50
CA GLY A 157 -9.45 -19.90 -8.42
C GLY A 157 -10.02 -20.21 -7.03
N GLN A 158 -9.18 -20.58 -6.06
CA GLN A 158 -9.59 -20.83 -4.67
C GLN A 158 -9.43 -19.59 -3.78
N HIS A 159 -9.39 -18.41 -4.38
CA HIS A 159 -9.34 -17.17 -3.62
C HIS A 159 -10.73 -16.87 -3.06
N PRO A 160 -10.84 -16.48 -1.78
CA PRO A 160 -12.11 -16.01 -1.24
C PRO A 160 -12.65 -14.88 -2.14
N THR A 161 -13.82 -15.11 -2.73
CA THR A 161 -14.56 -14.11 -3.52
C THR A 161 -15.33 -13.16 -2.61
N THR A 162 -15.57 -13.57 -1.37
CA THR A 162 -16.24 -12.79 -0.34
C THR A 162 -15.27 -12.41 0.78
N THR A 163 -15.49 -11.22 1.34
CA THR A 163 -14.78 -10.77 2.54
C THR A 163 -15.24 -11.61 3.72
N GLN A 164 -14.30 -12.17 4.46
CA GLN A 164 -14.58 -12.88 5.69
C GLN A 164 -14.09 -12.05 6.88
N THR A 165 -14.88 -12.06 7.96
CA THR A 165 -14.47 -11.44 9.23
C THR A 165 -13.64 -12.46 9.99
N TYR A 166 -12.47 -12.04 10.46
CA TYR A 166 -11.58 -12.88 11.25
C TYR A 166 -11.17 -12.14 12.53
N SER A 167 -11.05 -12.87 13.62
CA SER A 167 -10.40 -12.40 14.85
C SER A 167 -8.96 -12.94 14.87
N PHE A 168 -8.00 -12.07 15.11
CA PHE A 168 -6.59 -12.42 15.23
C PHE A 168 -6.13 -12.18 16.67
N HIS A 169 -5.43 -13.15 17.23
CA HIS A 169 -4.77 -13.05 18.52
C HIS A 169 -3.27 -13.24 18.31
N ALA A 170 -2.48 -12.31 18.82
CA ALA A 170 -1.02 -12.41 18.84
C ALA A 170 -0.53 -12.56 20.28
N GLU A 171 0.37 -13.51 20.47
CA GLU A 171 1.21 -13.59 21.66
C GLU A 171 2.62 -13.14 21.25
N ILE A 172 3.18 -12.20 21.99
CA ILE A 172 4.45 -11.57 21.66
C ILE A 172 5.47 -11.92 22.74
N THR A 173 6.59 -12.51 22.32
CA THR A 173 7.72 -12.83 23.20
C THR A 173 8.95 -12.04 22.77
N LEU A 174 9.57 -11.33 23.72
CA LEU A 174 10.80 -10.56 23.51
C LEU A 174 12.02 -11.40 23.86
N PHE A 175 13.05 -11.38 23.00
CA PHE A 175 14.31 -12.10 23.22
C PHE A 175 15.47 -11.11 23.29
N GLU A 176 15.75 -10.57 24.49
CA GLU A 176 16.82 -9.58 24.69
C GLU A 176 18.23 -10.12 24.42
N LYS A 177 18.48 -11.41 24.74
CA LYS A 177 19.80 -12.04 24.61
C LYS A 177 19.97 -12.86 23.32
N GLY A 178 19.12 -12.62 22.32
CA GLY A 178 19.11 -13.37 21.08
C GLY A 178 18.56 -14.79 21.22
N LEU A 179 18.29 -15.44 20.09
CA LEU A 179 17.83 -16.84 20.06
C LEU A 179 19.05 -17.77 20.19
N ALA A 180 18.96 -18.78 21.05
CA ALA A 180 19.93 -19.87 21.05
C ALA A 180 20.03 -20.47 19.63
N SER A 181 21.25 -20.77 19.20
CA SER A 181 21.50 -21.39 17.91
C SER A 181 20.70 -22.69 17.80
N ARG A 182 19.99 -22.87 16.68
CA ARG A 182 19.22 -24.08 16.43
C ARG A 182 20.20 -25.27 16.38
N PRO A 183 20.01 -26.34 17.17
CA PRO A 183 20.88 -27.50 17.09
C PRO A 183 20.82 -28.05 15.66
N ARG A 184 22.00 -28.30 15.07
CA ARG A 184 22.12 -28.94 13.76
C ARG A 184 21.42 -30.30 13.85
N ARG A 185 20.49 -30.53 12.93
CA ARG A 185 19.80 -31.80 12.73
C ARG A 185 20.50 -32.57 11.63
#